data_AF-A0AAD9K230-F1
#
_entry.id   AF-A0AAD9K230-F1
#
_cell.length_a   1.000
_cell.length_b   1.000
_cell.length_c   1.000
_cell.angle_alpha   90.00
_cell.angle_beta   90.00
_cell.angle_gamma   90.00
#
_symmetry.space_group_name_H-M   'P 1'
#
loop_
_entity.id
_entity.type
_entity.pdbx_description
1 polymer ?
#
loop_
_entity_poly.entity_id
_entity_poly.type
_entity_poly.pdbx_seq_one_letter_code
_entity_poly.pdbx_strand_id
1 'polypeptide(L)'
;MVSNVEYHAGLGLSDHIIIICNLQVSSKNQNKAEPRFRYHKGDYKKMNQNLLEMDWETDLNALTAEDAWTFFSSMLNDQMMKYIPKSALSKDKRRSI
;
A
#
# COMPACT_ATOMS: atom_id res chain seq x y z
N MET A 1 11.69 -8.06 20.86
CA MET A 1 13.11 -8.07 21.29
C MET A 1 13.97 -8.29 20.06
N VAL A 2 15.02 -7.50 19.89
CA VAL A 2 16.00 -7.67 18.80
C VAL A 2 17.21 -8.42 19.35
N SER A 3 17.70 -9.41 18.62
CA SER A 3 18.90 -10.18 18.96
C SER A 3 19.69 -10.52 17.70
N ASN A 4 20.92 -11.01 17.86
CA ASN A 4 21.82 -11.41 16.77
C ASN A 4 21.96 -10.37 15.64
N VAL A 5 22.45 -9.16 15.98
CA VAL A 5 22.69 -8.09 15.00
C VAL A 5 24.04 -8.32 14.33
N GLU A 6 24.03 -8.56 13.02
CA GLU A 6 25.20 -8.77 12.18
C GLU A 6 25.31 -7.66 11.13
N TYR A 7 26.53 -7.23 10.87
CA TYR A 7 26.85 -6.23 9.85
C TYR A 7 27.56 -6.92 8.70
N HIS A 8 27.04 -6.74 7.49
CA HIS A 8 27.61 -7.31 6.28
C HIS A 8 27.96 -6.20 5.29
N ALA A 9 28.93 -6.49 4.43
CA ALA A 9 29.36 -5.59 3.36
C ALA A 9 28.19 -5.22 2.44
N GLY A 10 28.27 -4.05 1.83
CA GLY A 10 27.26 -3.55 0.90
C GLY A 10 27.07 -4.42 -0.33
N LEU A 11 25.89 -4.29 -0.95
CA LEU A 11 25.65 -4.85 -2.29
C LEU A 11 26.27 -3.91 -3.33
N GLY A 12 27.40 -4.31 -3.92
CA GLY A 12 28.07 -3.56 -4.99
C GLY A 12 28.95 -2.41 -4.49
N LEU A 13 29.16 -1.39 -5.33
CA LEU A 13 30.01 -0.22 -5.06
C LEU A 13 29.32 0.91 -4.27
N SER A 14 28.08 0.68 -3.81
CA SER A 14 27.35 1.69 -3.03
C SER A 14 27.78 1.63 -1.56
N ASP A 15 27.85 2.79 -0.90
CA ASP A 15 28.12 2.94 0.55
C ASP A 15 26.95 2.46 1.43
N HIS A 16 26.38 1.30 1.13
CA HIS A 16 25.33 0.67 1.91
C HIS A 16 25.94 -0.39 2.82
N ILE A 17 25.43 -0.50 4.05
CA ILE A 17 25.75 -1.58 4.98
C ILE A 17 24.48 -2.40 5.17
N ILE A 18 24.62 -3.73 5.12
CA ILE A 18 23.50 -4.63 5.40
C ILE A 18 23.51 -4.95 6.89
N ILE A 19 22.36 -4.74 7.55
CA ILE A 19 22.16 -5.12 8.95
C ILE A 19 21.17 -6.28 8.97
N ILE A 20 21.63 -7.44 9.43
CA ILE A 20 20.78 -8.62 9.66
C ILE A 20 20.52 -8.71 11.16
N CYS A 21 19.27 -8.86 11.57
CA CYS A 21 18.95 -9.11 12.97
C CYS A 21 17.74 -10.02 13.14
N ASN A 22 17.71 -10.72 14.28
CA ASN A 22 16.57 -11.51 14.70
C ASN A 22 15.58 -10.62 15.46
N LEU A 23 14.34 -10.57 14.98
CA LEU A 23 13.28 -9.81 15.63
C LEU A 23 12.24 -10.77 16.23
N GLN A 24 12.20 -10.87 17.55
CA GLN A 24 11.15 -11.58 18.27
C GLN A 24 9.97 -10.63 18.51
N VAL A 25 8.83 -10.92 17.87
CA VAL A 25 7.58 -10.17 18.01
C VAL A 25 6.50 -11.06 18.62
N SER A 26 5.95 -10.62 19.75
CA SER A 26 4.74 -11.23 20.31
C SER A 26 3.52 -10.71 19.57
N SER A 27 3.05 -11.45 18.56
CA SER A 27 1.82 -11.13 17.85
C SER A 27 0.61 -11.46 18.71
N LYS A 28 -0.18 -10.46 19.11
CA LYS A 28 -1.59 -10.70 19.46
C LYS A 28 -2.30 -11.00 18.14
N ASN A 29 -2.92 -12.17 18.01
CA ASN A 29 -3.74 -12.52 16.85
C ASN A 29 -4.90 -11.54 16.72
N GLN A 30 -4.68 -10.40 16.06
CA GLN A 30 -5.75 -9.53 15.60
C GLN A 30 -6.32 -10.14 14.32
N ASN A 31 -7.13 -11.18 14.49
CA ASN A 31 -7.79 -11.86 13.38
C ASN A 31 -9.00 -11.06 12.91
N LYS A 32 -8.73 -9.98 12.18
CA LYS A 32 -9.57 -9.56 11.06
C LYS A 32 -8.61 -9.23 9.91
N ALA A 33 -8.43 -10.20 9.01
CA ALA A 33 -7.72 -9.93 7.78
C ALA A 33 -8.52 -8.88 7.00
N GLU A 34 -8.05 -7.64 6.99
CA GLU A 34 -8.70 -6.59 6.21
C GLU A 34 -8.61 -6.89 4.71
N PRO A 35 -9.65 -6.58 3.93
CA PRO A 35 -9.60 -6.72 2.47
C PRO A 35 -8.47 -5.88 1.90
N ARG A 36 -7.46 -6.54 1.29
CA ARG A 36 -6.32 -5.87 0.65
C ARG A 36 -6.58 -5.68 -0.83
N PHE A 37 -6.14 -4.57 -1.39
CA PHE A 37 -6.18 -4.35 -2.83
C PHE A 37 -5.38 -5.42 -3.58
N ARG A 38 -5.99 -5.99 -4.62
CA ARG A 38 -5.32 -6.92 -5.54
C ARG A 38 -4.82 -6.11 -6.73
N TYR A 39 -3.73 -5.39 -6.53
CA TYR A 39 -3.13 -4.50 -7.55
C TYR A 39 -2.93 -5.21 -8.90
N HIS A 40 -2.48 -6.46 -8.90
CA HIS A 40 -2.32 -7.24 -10.13
C HIS A 40 -3.61 -7.55 -10.91
N LYS A 41 -4.78 -7.25 -10.33
CA LYS A 41 -6.10 -7.40 -10.95
C LYS A 41 -6.82 -6.07 -11.21
N GLY A 42 -6.14 -4.94 -11.04
CA GLY A 42 -6.73 -3.63 -11.29
C GLY A 42 -7.01 -3.38 -12.77
N ASP A 43 -8.13 -2.73 -13.08
CA ASP A 43 -8.43 -2.23 -14.43
C ASP A 43 -7.77 -0.84 -14.64
N TYR A 44 -6.46 -0.84 -14.81
CA TYR A 44 -5.67 0.38 -14.95
C TYR A 44 -5.96 1.17 -16.23
N LYS A 45 -6.50 0.51 -17.27
CA LYS A 45 -6.88 1.20 -18.51
C LYS A 45 -8.04 2.15 -18.26
N LYS A 46 -9.11 1.66 -17.61
CA LYS A 46 -10.26 2.51 -17.27
C LYS A 46 -9.95 3.53 -16.19
N MET A 47 -9.11 3.15 -15.21
CA MET A 47 -8.64 4.07 -14.19
C MET A 47 -7.89 5.26 -14.82
N ASN A 48 -6.96 5.00 -15.74
CA ASN A 48 -6.25 6.07 -16.45
C ASN A 48 -7.18 6.90 -17.33
N GLN A 49 -8.14 6.29 -18.02
CA GLN A 49 -9.13 7.04 -18.79
C GLN A 49 -9.92 8.02 -17.91
N ASN A 50 -10.40 7.58 -16.74
CA ASN A 50 -11.12 8.47 -15.80
C ASN A 50 -10.20 9.56 -15.25
N LEU A 51 -8.96 9.24 -14.90
CA LEU A 51 -8.01 10.23 -14.37
C LEU A 51 -7.60 11.26 -15.44
N LEU A 52 -7.59 10.90 -16.72
CA LEU A 52 -7.29 11.81 -17.83
C LEU A 52 -8.46 12.73 -18.18
N GLU A 53 -9.69 12.33 -17.89
CA GLU A 53 -10.89 13.15 -18.08
C GLU A 53 -11.03 14.24 -17.00
N MET A 54 -10.24 14.16 -15.92
CA MET A 54 -10.25 15.16 -14.85
C MET A 54 -9.45 16.41 -15.19
N ASP A 55 -9.98 17.57 -14.82
CA ASP A 55 -9.33 18.87 -15.01
C ASP A 55 -8.48 19.24 -13.79
N TRP A 56 -7.29 18.63 -13.71
CA TRP A 56 -6.33 18.85 -12.63
C TRP A 56 -5.86 20.29 -12.51
N GLU A 57 -5.85 21.04 -13.62
CA GLU A 57 -5.39 22.42 -13.61
C GLU A 57 -6.41 23.30 -12.90
N THR A 58 -7.69 23.16 -13.21
CA THR A 58 -8.75 23.90 -12.53
C THR A 58 -8.93 23.44 -11.08
N ASP A 59 -8.93 22.12 -10.84
CA ASP A 59 -9.24 21.54 -9.54
C ASP A 59 -8.14 21.79 -8.48
N LEU A 60 -6.87 21.91 -8.90
CA LEU A 60 -5.74 22.08 -7.97
C LEU A 60 -5.27 23.53 -7.83
N ASN A 61 -5.50 24.40 -8.82
CA ASN A 61 -4.92 25.75 -8.85
C ASN A 61 -5.51 26.70 -7.79
N ALA A 62 -6.75 26.46 -7.34
CA ALA A 62 -7.38 27.25 -6.28
C ALA A 62 -7.02 26.80 -4.86
N LEU A 63 -6.26 25.72 -4.71
CA LEU A 63 -5.99 25.07 -3.43
C LEU A 63 -4.59 25.39 -2.91
N THR A 64 -4.44 25.36 -1.58
CA THR A 64 -3.11 25.32 -0.97
C THR A 64 -2.45 23.97 -1.28
N ALA A 65 -1.14 23.87 -1.09
CA ALA A 65 -0.43 22.60 -1.33
C ALA A 65 -0.98 21.44 -0.48
N GLU A 66 -1.39 21.69 0.76
CA GLU A 66 -1.96 20.67 1.65
C GLU A 66 -3.37 20.25 1.21
N ASP A 67 -4.20 21.23 0.83
CA ASP A 67 -5.55 20.96 0.33
C ASP A 67 -5.52 20.24 -1.02
N ALA A 68 -4.62 20.66 -1.91
CA ALA A 68 -4.36 20.02 -3.20
C ALA A 68 -3.92 18.56 -3.02
N TRP A 69 -3.01 18.29 -2.07
CA TRP A 69 -2.59 16.92 -1.75
C TRP A 69 -3.74 16.08 -1.19
N THR A 70 -4.55 16.65 -0.31
CA THR A 70 -5.70 15.97 0.29
C THR A 70 -6.73 15.62 -0.79
N PHE A 71 -7.03 16.58 -1.68
CA PHE A 71 -7.94 16.36 -2.81
C PHE A 71 -7.40 15.28 -3.76
N PHE A 72 -6.15 15.40 -4.20
CA PHE A 72 -5.52 14.44 -5.09
C PHE A 72 -5.50 13.02 -4.50
N SER A 73 -5.06 12.89 -3.24
CA SER A 73 -4.96 11.59 -2.57
C SER A 73 -6.34 10.97 -2.33
N SER A 74 -7.36 11.77 -2.00
CA SER A 74 -8.74 11.31 -1.90
C SER A 74 -9.23 10.78 -3.24
N MET A 75 -9.06 11.55 -4.32
CA MET A 75 -9.54 11.15 -5.63
C MET A 75 -8.84 9.90 -6.15
N LEU A 76 -7.52 9.82 -5.99
CA LEU A 76 -6.77 8.63 -6.38
C LEU A 76 -7.25 7.39 -5.61
N ASN A 77 -7.51 7.53 -4.31
CA ASN A 77 -8.05 6.45 -3.49
C ASN A 77 -9.44 6.01 -3.98
N ASP A 78 -10.32 6.94 -4.36
CA ASP A 78 -11.64 6.60 -4.89
C ASP A 78 -11.55 5.82 -6.20
N GLN A 79 -10.66 6.25 -7.11
CA GLN A 79 -10.40 5.53 -8.35
C GLN A 79 -9.83 4.12 -8.05
N MET A 80 -8.91 4.01 -7.09
CA MET A 80 -8.38 2.72 -6.65
C MET A 80 -9.47 1.81 -6.06
N MET A 81 -10.37 2.35 -5.23
CA MET A 81 -11.51 1.62 -4.66
C MET A 81 -12.45 1.09 -5.74
N LYS A 82 -12.62 1.85 -6.82
CA LYS A 82 -13.52 1.51 -7.94
C LYS A 82 -12.90 0.48 -8.90
N TYR A 83 -11.62 0.63 -9.24
CA TYR A 83 -10.99 -0.16 -10.31
C TYR A 83 -10.05 -1.27 -9.82
N ILE A 84 -9.68 -1.29 -8.53
CA ILE A 84 -8.82 -2.33 -7.96
C ILE A 84 -9.64 -3.21 -7.01
N PRO A 85 -9.89 -4.48 -7.37
CA PRO A 85 -10.69 -5.36 -6.53
C PRO A 85 -9.95 -5.66 -5.22
N LYS A 86 -10.69 -5.70 -4.11
CA LYS A 86 -10.13 -6.14 -2.82
C LYS A 86 -10.22 -7.66 -2.65
N SER A 87 -9.31 -8.22 -1.86
CA SER A 87 -9.34 -9.62 -1.48
C SER A 87 -10.61 -9.91 -0.69
N ALA A 88 -11.23 -11.06 -0.92
CA ALA A 88 -12.34 -11.50 -0.08
C ALA A 88 -11.85 -11.63 1.38
N LEU A 89 -12.72 -11.29 2.32
CA LEU A 89 -12.52 -11.66 3.71
C LEU A 89 -12.47 -13.19 3.77
N SER A 90 -11.31 -13.73 4.15
CA SER A 90 -11.20 -15.16 4.40
C SER A 90 -12.10 -15.48 5.61
N LYS A 91 -13.26 -16.11 5.36
CA LYS A 91 -13.98 -16.80 6.43
C LYS A 91 -13.03 -17.89 6.91
N ASP A 92 -12.57 -17.78 8.14
CA ASP A 92 -11.67 -18.74 8.78
C ASP A 92 -12.35 -20.11 8.76
N LYS A 93 -12.10 -20.91 7.71
CA LYS A 93 -12.49 -22.32 7.65
C LYS A 93 -11.44 -23.11 8.42
N ARG A 94 -11.29 -22.85 9.72
CA ARG A 94 -10.70 -23.86 10.58
C ARG A 94 -11.71 -24.99 10.69
N ARG A 95 -11.41 -26.03 9.91
CA ARG A 95 -12.00 -27.36 9.92
C ARG A 95 -12.34 -27.73 11.37
N SER A 96 -13.62 -28.07 11.62
CA SER A 96 -13.95 -28.96 12.73
C SER A 96 -13.27 -30.30 12.43
N ILE A 97 -12.23 -30.62 13.18
CA ILE A 97 -11.70 -31.97 13.30
C ILE A 97 -11.84 -32.32 14.77
#